data_AF-A0A4U1D348-F1
#
_entry.id   AF-A0A4U1D348-F1
#
_cell.length_a   1.000
_cell.length_b   1.000
_cell.length_c   1.000
_cell.angle_alpha   90.00
_cell.angle_beta   90.00
_cell.angle_gamma   90.00
#
_symmetry.space_group_name_H-M   'P 1'
#
loop_
_entity.id
_entity.type
_entity.pdbx_description
1 polymer ?
#
loop_
_entity_poly.entity_id
_entity_poly.type
_entity_poly.pdbx_seq_one_letter_code
_entity_poly.pdbx_strand_id
1 'polypeptide(L)'
;MIGVSSTALTLNLAGCGANSADVPPPPDDQSCQDWEWDSDDGVWECDDNDSSYHGFYYFGGRYYKSKSSLLKSSDYKSYKSSASYLGGGKTSSGFGSGSKSYGG
;
A
#
# COMPACT_ATOMS: atom_id res chain seq x y z
N MET A 1 -44.46 -3.70 9.48
CA MET A 1 -43.64 -2.96 8.49
C MET A 1 -42.19 -3.10 8.90
N ILE A 2 -41.33 -3.60 7.99
CA ILE A 2 -39.89 -3.75 8.20
C ILE A 2 -39.30 -2.33 8.21
N GLY A 3 -38.89 -1.87 9.39
CA GLY A 3 -38.17 -0.61 9.55
C GLY A 3 -36.78 -0.78 8.96
N VAL A 4 -36.60 -0.32 7.74
CA VAL A 4 -35.31 -0.28 7.06
C VAL A 4 -34.39 0.60 7.91
N SER A 5 -33.45 -0.01 8.63
CA SER A 5 -32.39 0.71 9.30
C SER A 5 -31.43 1.19 8.22
N SER A 6 -31.70 2.38 7.69
CA SER A 6 -30.76 3.12 6.86
C SER A 6 -29.61 3.58 7.77
N THR A 7 -28.60 2.73 7.96
CA THR A 7 -27.30 3.18 8.42
C THR A 7 -26.75 4.09 7.34
N ALA A 8 -26.95 5.40 7.54
CA ALA A 8 -26.26 6.40 6.77
C ALA A 8 -24.75 6.12 6.89
N LEU A 9 -24.15 5.67 5.79
CA LEU A 9 -22.71 5.68 5.56
C LEU A 9 -22.28 7.14 5.60
N THR A 10 -22.11 7.65 6.81
CA THR A 10 -21.51 8.94 7.09
C THR A 10 -20.07 8.83 6.65
N LEU A 11 -19.81 9.33 5.43
CA LEU A 11 -18.48 9.68 4.95
C LEU A 11 -17.92 10.70 5.95
N ASN A 12 -17.27 10.20 7.00
CA ASN A 12 -16.46 10.99 7.91
C ASN A 12 -15.25 11.48 7.13
N LEU A 13 -15.46 12.54 6.34
CA LEU A 13 -14.42 13.41 5.82
C LEU A 13 -13.91 14.30 6.97
N ALA A 14 -13.42 13.66 8.02
CA ALA A 14 -12.79 14.33 9.14
C ALA A 14 -11.32 14.63 8.79
N GLY A 15 -11.03 15.91 8.58
CA GLY A 15 -9.76 16.48 9.04
C GLY A 15 -8.72 16.81 7.96
N CYS A 16 -8.77 18.03 7.45
CA CYS A 16 -7.56 18.77 7.06
C CYS A 16 -6.66 18.94 8.30
N GLY A 17 -5.42 18.45 8.26
CA GLY A 17 -4.39 18.68 9.27
C GLY A 17 -3.09 18.00 8.86
N ALA A 18 -2.11 18.80 8.47
CA ALA A 18 -0.90 18.39 7.77
C ALA A 18 -0.03 17.34 8.50
N ASN A 19 0.62 16.49 7.69
CA ASN A 19 1.82 15.68 7.96
C ASN A 19 1.67 14.19 8.35
N SER A 20 1.00 13.36 7.52
CA SER A 20 1.32 11.93 7.45
C SER A 20 1.12 11.43 6.03
N ALA A 21 2.21 10.95 5.43
CA ALA A 21 2.31 10.53 4.03
C ALA A 21 1.23 9.51 3.64
N ASP A 22 0.95 9.44 2.33
CA ASP A 22 -0.04 8.67 1.58
C ASP A 22 -0.01 7.14 1.80
N VAL A 23 -0.06 6.68 3.05
CA VAL A 23 0.01 5.26 3.42
C VAL A 23 -1.40 4.66 3.35
N PRO A 24 -1.62 3.60 2.56
CA PRO A 24 -2.92 2.94 2.45
C PRO A 24 -3.25 2.24 3.76
N PRO A 25 -4.53 1.99 4.11
CA PRO A 25 -4.85 1.30 5.35
C PRO A 25 -4.22 -0.11 5.41
N PRO A 26 -3.92 -0.62 6.62
CA PRO A 26 -3.41 -1.97 6.80
C PRO A 26 -4.44 -3.01 6.34
N PRO A 27 -3.98 -4.20 5.93
CA PRO A 27 -4.87 -5.28 5.54
C PRO A 27 -5.65 -5.82 6.74
N ASP A 28 -6.93 -6.13 6.52
CA ASP A 28 -7.80 -6.77 7.51
C ASP A 28 -7.56 -8.28 7.47
N ASP A 29 -6.51 -8.74 8.15
CA ASP A 29 -6.16 -10.16 8.22
C ASP A 29 -5.87 -10.56 9.67
N GLN A 30 -6.51 -11.64 10.14
CA GLN A 30 -6.37 -12.16 11.50
C GLN A 30 -5.03 -12.84 11.76
N SER A 31 -4.26 -13.11 10.70
CA SER A 31 -2.95 -13.77 10.79
C SER A 31 -1.89 -12.85 11.37
N CYS A 32 -2.08 -11.54 11.34
CA CYS A 32 -1.17 -10.59 11.96
C CYS A 32 -1.96 -9.45 12.58
N GLN A 33 -1.78 -9.22 13.89
CA GLN A 33 -2.51 -8.16 14.61
C GLN A 33 -1.76 -6.82 14.57
N ASP A 34 -0.46 -6.86 14.27
CA ASP A 34 0.41 -5.69 14.25
C ASP A 34 1.08 -5.51 12.88
N TRP A 35 0.80 -4.39 12.23
CA TRP A 35 1.20 -4.10 10.86
C TRP A 35 2.08 -2.86 10.83
N GLU A 36 3.28 -2.99 10.27
CA GLU A 36 4.23 -1.91 10.06
C GLU A 36 4.31 -1.56 8.58
N TRP A 37 4.24 -0.27 8.24
CA TRP A 37 4.31 0.16 6.85
C TRP A 37 5.76 0.33 6.39
N ASP A 38 6.19 -0.51 5.45
CA ASP A 38 7.47 -0.36 4.79
C ASP A 38 7.35 0.70 3.67
N SER A 39 7.78 1.92 3.96
CA SER A 39 7.83 3.02 2.97
C SER A 39 8.94 2.91 1.91
N ASP A 40 9.89 1.97 2.04
CA ASP A 40 10.92 1.67 1.04
C ASP A 40 10.37 0.75 -0.06
N ASP A 41 9.49 -0.19 0.31
CA ASP A 41 8.83 -1.11 -0.62
C ASP A 41 7.37 -0.76 -0.92
N GLY A 42 6.74 0.11 -0.12
CA GLY A 42 5.33 0.45 -0.27
C GLY A 42 4.43 -0.74 0.02
N VAL A 43 4.77 -1.52 1.05
CA VAL A 43 4.04 -2.72 1.45
C VAL A 43 3.89 -2.77 2.95
N TRP A 44 2.95 -3.58 3.41
CA TRP A 44 2.74 -3.84 4.82
C TRP A 44 3.63 -5.02 5.26
N GLU A 45 4.33 -4.88 6.37
CA GLU A 45 5.08 -5.95 7.04
C GLU A 45 4.37 -6.31 8.35
N CYS A 46 4.35 -7.59 8.68
CA CYS A 46 3.82 -8.07 9.94
C CYS A 46 4.87 -7.93 11.05
N ASP A 47 4.66 -7.04 12.03
CA ASP A 47 5.56 -6.85 13.20
C ASP A 47 5.07 -7.63 14.44
N ASP A 48 3.95 -8.34 14.31
CA ASP A 48 3.40 -9.16 15.40
C ASP A 48 4.30 -10.37 15.71
N ASN A 49 5.00 -10.30 16.83
CA ASN A 49 5.94 -11.33 17.28
C ASN A 49 5.24 -12.62 17.77
N ASP A 50 3.94 -12.58 18.09
CA ASP A 50 3.15 -13.75 18.47
C ASP A 50 2.66 -14.53 17.25
N SER A 51 2.73 -13.91 16.06
CA SER A 51 2.31 -14.51 14.80
C SER A 51 3.38 -15.42 14.17
N SER A 52 2.93 -16.49 13.52
CA SER A 52 3.76 -17.32 12.65
C SER A 52 4.25 -16.58 11.39
N TYR A 53 3.70 -15.39 11.11
CA TYR A 53 4.02 -14.55 9.97
C TYR A 53 4.87 -13.32 10.35
N HIS A 54 5.41 -13.27 11.56
CA HIS A 54 6.33 -12.22 11.98
C HIS A 54 7.47 -12.00 10.96
N GLY A 55 7.64 -10.76 10.49
CA GLY A 55 8.62 -10.36 9.47
C GLY A 55 8.25 -10.74 8.03
N PHE A 56 6.98 -11.07 7.76
CA PHE A 56 6.51 -11.36 6.41
C PHE A 56 5.89 -10.11 5.79
N TYR A 57 6.18 -9.91 4.52
CA TYR A 57 5.63 -8.81 3.72
C TYR A 57 4.29 -9.23 3.11
N TYR A 58 3.26 -8.41 3.27
CA TYR A 58 1.95 -8.60 2.70
C TYR A 58 1.72 -7.68 1.51
N PHE A 59 1.46 -8.29 0.35
CA PHE A 59 1.17 -7.56 -0.88
C PHE A 59 0.19 -8.33 -1.76
N GLY A 60 -0.90 -7.67 -2.18
CA GLY A 60 -1.87 -8.24 -3.13
C GLY A 60 -2.56 -9.51 -2.65
N GLY A 61 -2.83 -9.64 -1.34
CA GLY A 61 -3.49 -10.83 -0.77
C GLY A 61 -2.55 -12.00 -0.49
N ARG A 62 -1.23 -11.78 -0.49
CA ARG A 62 -0.22 -12.83 -0.30
C ARG A 62 0.86 -12.39 0.67
N TYR A 63 1.34 -13.36 1.45
CA TYR A 63 2.47 -13.21 2.34
C TYR A 63 3.77 -13.65 1.67
N TYR A 64 4.82 -12.86 1.86
CA TYR A 64 6.16 -13.09 1.35
C TYR A 64 7.14 -13.13 2.52
N LYS A 65 7.78 -14.28 2.74
CA LYS A 65 8.76 -14.49 3.81
C LYS A 65 9.99 -13.57 3.74
N SER A 66 10.23 -12.95 2.59
CA SER A 66 11.37 -12.04 2.40
C SER A 66 11.10 -11.06 1.27
N LYS A 67 11.73 -9.88 1.35
CA LYS A 67 11.73 -8.85 0.32
C LYS A 67 12.17 -9.41 -1.04
N SER A 68 13.13 -10.33 -1.08
CA SER A 68 13.55 -10.99 -2.33
C SER A 68 12.43 -11.80 -2.99
N SER A 69 11.56 -12.46 -2.21
CA SER A 69 10.40 -13.18 -2.76
C SER A 69 9.34 -12.23 -3.29
N LEU A 70 9.12 -11.12 -2.60
CA LEU A 70 8.22 -10.04 -3.03
C LEU A 70 8.70 -9.45 -4.37
N LEU A 71 9.98 -9.07 -4.46
CA LEU A 71 10.62 -8.54 -5.67
C LEU A 71 10.59 -9.50 -6.87
N LYS A 72 10.49 -10.80 -6.64
CA LYS A 72 10.39 -11.81 -7.72
C LYS A 72 8.98 -11.93 -8.27
N SER A 73 7.96 -11.53 -7.51
CA SER A 73 6.56 -11.56 -7.92
C SER A 73 6.30 -10.62 -9.11
N SER A 74 5.60 -11.11 -10.13
CA SER A 74 5.19 -10.30 -11.28
C SER A 74 4.22 -9.19 -10.90
N ASP A 75 3.35 -9.45 -9.92
CA ASP A 75 2.36 -8.49 -9.43
C ASP A 75 3.06 -7.31 -8.77
N TYR A 76 4.04 -7.59 -7.92
CA TYR A 76 4.83 -6.56 -7.25
C TYR A 76 5.72 -5.78 -8.22
N LYS A 77 6.32 -6.45 -9.22
CA LYS A 77 7.05 -5.76 -10.30
C LYS A 77 6.16 -4.78 -11.05
N SER A 78 4.92 -5.17 -11.32
CA SER A 78 3.94 -4.32 -12.01
C SER A 78 3.54 -3.14 -11.12
N TYR A 79 3.31 -3.38 -9.83
CA TYR A 79 3.04 -2.36 -8.84
C TYR A 79 4.19 -1.35 -8.73
N LYS A 80 5.43 -1.83 -8.61
CA LYS A 80 6.65 -1.00 -8.57
C LYS A 80 6.86 -0.16 -9.82
N SER A 81 6.38 -0.62 -10.98
CA SER A 81 6.40 0.14 -12.23
C SER A 81 5.19 1.07 -12.41
N SER A 82 4.20 0.99 -11.52
CA SER A 82 2.96 1.76 -11.63
C SER A 82 3.09 3.10 -10.91
N ALA A 83 2.32 4.10 -11.37
CA ALA A 83 2.25 5.41 -10.72
C ALA A 83 1.64 5.36 -9.30
N SER A 84 1.00 4.24 -8.96
CA SER A 84 0.43 3.97 -7.63
C SER A 84 1.41 3.31 -6.66
N TYR A 85 2.70 3.16 -7.03
CA TYR A 85 3.73 2.67 -6.14
C TYR A 85 3.97 3.68 -5.02
N LEU A 86 3.74 3.26 -3.78
CA LEU A 86 3.89 4.10 -2.58
C LEU A 86 5.22 3.84 -1.85
N GLY A 87 6.04 2.94 -2.40
CA GLY A 87 7.37 2.62 -1.87
C GLY A 87 8.47 3.52 -2.42
N GLY A 88 9.66 3.37 -1.86
CA GLY A 88 10.87 4.04 -2.29
C GLY A 88 10.82 5.53 -2.00
N GLY A 89 10.33 5.88 -0.80
CA GLY A 89 10.10 7.27 -0.40
C GLY A 89 11.21 8.18 -0.91
N LYS A 90 10.81 9.38 -1.37
CA LYS A 90 11.46 10.44 -2.15
C LYS A 90 11.24 10.46 -3.69
N THR A 91 10.30 11.34 -4.06
CA THR A 91 10.48 12.42 -5.07
C THR A 91 10.12 12.12 -6.53
N SER A 92 8.93 12.61 -6.90
CA SER A 92 8.70 13.40 -8.12
C SER A 92 9.14 12.77 -9.45
N SER A 93 8.29 11.99 -10.09
CA SER A 93 8.44 11.74 -11.55
C SER A 93 7.09 11.44 -12.21
N GLY A 94 6.10 12.29 -11.91
CA GLY A 94 4.73 12.13 -12.39
C GLY A 94 4.14 13.38 -13.02
N PHE A 95 4.90 14.18 -13.78
CA PHE A 95 4.33 15.03 -14.84
C PHE A 95 5.42 15.47 -15.83
N GLY A 96 5.47 14.83 -17.01
CA GLY A 96 6.39 15.26 -18.06
C GLY A 96 6.82 14.16 -19.03
N SER A 97 5.88 13.46 -19.65
CA SER A 97 6.12 12.86 -20.97
C SER A 97 6.33 14.00 -21.99
N GLY A 98 7.48 14.66 -21.91
CA GLY A 98 7.93 15.64 -22.88
C GLY A 98 8.34 14.89 -24.14
N SER A 99 7.48 14.95 -25.13
CA SER A 99 7.64 14.42 -26.48
C SER A 99 9.08 14.54 -26.98
N LYS A 100 9.66 13.39 -27.27
CA LYS A 100 10.79 13.21 -28.19
C LYS A 100 10.39 13.76 -29.57
N SER A 101 10.48 15.08 -29.75
CA SER A 101 10.39 15.74 -31.05
C SER A 101 11.75 15.63 -31.73
N TYR A 102 11.86 14.62 -32.59
CA TYR A 102 12.77 14.63 -33.73
C TYR A 102 12.53 15.91 -34.53
N GLY A 103 13.59 16.69 -34.75
CA GLY A 103 13.58 17.90 -35.56
C GLY A 103 14.97 18.11 -36.11
N GLY A 104 15.22 17.51 -37.27
CA GLY A 104 16.30 17.90 -38.17
C GLY A 104 15.84 18.98 -39.12
#